data_AF-A0A9E0DLL9-F1
#
_entry.id   AF-A0A9E0DLL9-F1
#
_cell.length_a   1.000
_cell.length_b   1.000
_cell.length_c   1.000
_cell.angle_alpha   90.00
_cell.angle_beta   90.00
_cell.angle_gamma   90.00
#
_symmetry.space_group_name_H-M   'P 1'
#
loop_
_entity.id
_entity.type
_entity.pdbx_description
1 polymer ?
#
loop_
_entity_poly.entity_id
_entity_poly.type
_entity_poly.pdbx_seq_one_letter_code
_entity_poly.pdbx_strand_id
1 'polypeptide(L)'
;MKKNRGFTLIEVIVTITIIAIAAAMFVAYMGTSLTKSPVSSGMVAKQYALIQEMELITSQYRQELNNGTLNLSNFKASYIDTNPYVDAANTLFTTLNSGTYLTQQFLVVTLKNEDQTVMSIFTQ
;
A
#
# COMPACT_ATOMS: atom_id res chain seq x y z
N MET A 1 -54.45 -29.36 35.69
CA MET A 1 -53.90 -28.19 36.42
C MET A 1 -52.62 -27.75 35.74
N LYS A 2 -52.57 -26.56 35.12
CA LYS A 2 -51.34 -26.04 34.49
C LYS A 2 -50.42 -25.50 35.60
N LYS A 3 -49.21 -26.08 35.74
CA LYS A 3 -48.21 -25.64 36.72
C LYS A 3 -47.44 -24.46 36.10
N ASN A 4 -47.78 -23.23 36.47
CA ASN A 4 -46.98 -22.05 36.12
C ASN A 4 -45.70 -22.06 36.97
N ARG A 5 -44.62 -22.61 36.44
CA ARG A 5 -43.29 -22.52 37.06
C ARG A 5 -42.64 -21.24 36.54
N GLY A 6 -42.51 -20.24 37.40
CA GLY A 6 -41.74 -19.04 37.10
C GLY A 6 -40.23 -19.32 37.07
N PHE A 7 -39.46 -18.36 36.57
CA PHE A 7 -38.00 -18.42 36.58
C PHE A 7 -37.47 -18.41 38.02
N THR A 8 -36.49 -19.26 38.29
CA THR A 8 -35.76 -19.20 39.57
C THR A 8 -34.74 -18.07 39.54
N LEU A 9 -34.45 -17.48 40.70
CA LEU A 9 -33.49 -16.38 40.81
C LEU A 9 -32.10 -16.78 40.29
N ILE A 10 -31.68 -18.03 40.53
CA ILE A 10 -30.41 -18.55 40.04
C ILE A 10 -30.40 -18.70 38.51
N GLU A 11 -31.51 -19.11 37.90
CA GLU A 11 -31.63 -19.25 36.45
C GLU A 11 -31.53 -17.89 35.74
N VAL A 12 -32.08 -16.83 36.33
CA VAL A 12 -31.94 -15.46 35.81
C VAL A 12 -30.50 -14.98 35.89
N ILE A 13 -29.80 -15.22 37.01
CA ILE A 13 -28.39 -14.82 37.15
C ILE A 13 -27.49 -15.56 36.16
N VAL A 14 -27.70 -16.87 35.99
CA VAL A 14 -26.91 -17.71 35.08
C VAL A 14 -27.14 -17.31 33.61
N THR A 15 -28.39 -17.04 33.22
CA THR A 15 -28.68 -16.61 31.85
C THR A 15 -28.06 -15.25 31.51
N ILE A 16 -28.15 -14.27 32.42
CA ILE A 16 -27.53 -12.94 32.22
C ILE A 16 -26.01 -13.05 32.13
N THR A 17 -25.37 -13.88 32.96
CA THR A 17 -23.91 -14.06 32.92
C THR A 17 -23.45 -14.73 31.63
N ILE A 18 -24.16 -15.75 31.14
CA ILE A 18 -23.86 -16.39 29.85
C ILE A 18 -24.00 -15.39 28.70
N ILE A 19 -25.07 -14.59 28.69
CA ILE A 19 -25.28 -13.55 27.67
C ILE A 19 -24.18 -12.50 27.72
N ALA A 20 -23.75 -12.07 28.91
CA ALA A 20 -22.69 -11.09 29.08
C ALA A 20 -21.33 -11.60 28.54
N ILE A 21 -20.98 -12.86 28.81
CA ILE A 21 -19.77 -13.48 28.29
C ILE A 21 -19.84 -13.59 26.76
N ALA A 22 -20.96 -14.06 26.22
CA ALA A 22 -21.17 -14.17 24.78
C ALA A 22 -21.09 -12.80 24.08
N ALA A 23 -21.70 -11.77 24.67
CA ALA A 23 -21.65 -10.40 24.16
C ALA A 23 -20.22 -9.83 24.17
N ALA A 24 -19.45 -10.05 25.24
CA ALA A 24 -18.06 -9.61 25.31
C ALA A 24 -17.19 -10.26 24.22
N MET A 25 -17.35 -11.57 24.01
CA MET A 25 -16.66 -12.29 22.93
C MET A 25 -17.08 -11.79 21.54
N PHE A 26 -18.38 -11.54 21.34
CA PHE A 26 -18.91 -11.05 20.08
C PHE A 26 -18.38 -9.66 19.73
N VAL A 27 -18.33 -8.74 20.69
CA VAL A 27 -17.79 -7.38 20.49
C VAL A 27 -16.30 -7.42 20.15
N ALA A 28 -15.50 -8.24 20.84
CA ALA A 28 -14.08 -8.38 20.54
C ALA A 28 -13.82 -8.94 19.13
N TYR A 29 -14.61 -9.93 18.70
CA TYR A 29 -14.52 -10.52 17.36
C TYR A 29 -14.98 -9.55 16.26
N MET A 30 -16.12 -8.88 16.46
CA MET A 30 -16.67 -7.95 15.47
C MET A 30 -15.80 -6.70 15.33
N GLY A 31 -15.28 -6.17 16.44
CA GLY A 31 -14.36 -5.03 16.44
C GLY A 31 -13.10 -5.30 15.63
N THR A 32 -12.50 -6.48 15.76
CA THR A 32 -11.28 -6.82 15.01
C THR A 32 -11.55 -7.06 13.52
N SER A 33 -12.66 -7.71 13.17
CA SER A 33 -13.04 -7.97 11.77
C SER A 33 -13.45 -6.69 11.02
N LEU A 34 -14.24 -5.81 11.64
CA LEU A 34 -14.69 -4.57 11.01
C LEU A 34 -13.57 -3.53 10.88
N THR A 35 -12.61 -3.50 11.82
CA THR A 35 -11.53 -2.49 11.80
C THR A 35 -10.38 -2.88 10.86
N LYS A 36 -10.11 -4.18 10.64
CA LYS A 36 -9.00 -4.62 9.78
C LYS A 36 -9.34 -4.70 8.28
N SER A 37 -10.60 -4.89 7.91
CA SER A 37 -11.02 -5.06 6.52
C SER A 37 -10.86 -3.79 5.63
N PRO A 38 -11.21 -2.57 6.10
CA PRO A 38 -11.06 -1.35 5.29
C PRO A 38 -9.61 -0.89 5.16
N VAL A 39 -8.78 -1.19 6.16
CA VAL A 39 -7.36 -0.80 6.17
C VAL A 39 -6.59 -1.57 5.08
N SER A 40 -6.90 -2.86 4.91
CA SER A 40 -6.30 -3.69 3.86
C SER A 40 -6.72 -3.24 2.46
N SER A 41 -8.01 -2.97 2.23
CA SER A 41 -8.48 -2.53 0.92
C SER A 41 -7.99 -1.12 0.55
N GLY A 42 -7.92 -0.20 1.51
CA GLY A 42 -7.33 1.13 1.31
C GLY A 42 -5.84 1.07 0.98
N MET A 43 -5.08 0.20 1.67
CA MET A 43 -3.66 0.00 1.41
C MET A 43 -3.40 -0.62 0.03
N VAL A 44 -4.23 -1.57 -0.39
CA VAL A 44 -4.15 -2.16 -1.74
C VAL A 44 -4.49 -1.13 -2.81
N ALA A 45 -5.51 -0.29 -2.61
CA ALA A 45 -5.86 0.78 -3.55
C ALA A 45 -4.72 1.80 -3.72
N LYS A 46 -4.07 2.19 -2.61
CA LYS A 46 -2.88 3.06 -2.64
C LYS A 46 -1.72 2.42 -3.42
N GLN A 47 -1.51 1.11 -3.25
CA GLN A 47 -0.48 0.37 -3.98
C GLN A 47 -0.76 0.35 -5.49
N TYR A 48 -2.02 0.10 -5.87
CA TYR A 48 -2.41 0.10 -7.28
C TYR A 48 -2.18 1.46 -7.94
N ALA A 49 -2.47 2.57 -7.25
CA ALA A 49 -2.19 3.90 -7.76
C ALA A 49 -0.69 4.10 -8.04
N LEU A 50 0.19 3.72 -7.11
CA LEU A 50 1.63 3.80 -7.31
C LEU A 50 2.13 2.94 -8.48
N ILE A 51 1.61 1.71 -8.60
CA ILE A 51 1.97 0.81 -9.71
C ILE A 51 1.52 1.39 -11.04
N GLN A 52 0.28 1.90 -11.12
CA GLN A 52 -0.26 2.50 -12.34
C GLN A 52 0.60 3.68 -12.81
N GLU A 53 1.01 4.55 -11.89
CA GLU A 53 1.91 5.67 -12.21
C GLU A 53 3.27 5.18 -12.72
N MET A 54 3.84 4.14 -12.10
CA MET A 54 5.09 3.54 -12.59
C MET A 54 4.95 2.87 -13.96
N GLU A 55 3.81 2.27 -14.26
CA GLU A 55 3.52 1.71 -15.59
C GLU A 55 3.42 2.81 -16.64
N LEU A 56 2.80 3.95 -16.32
CA LEU A 56 2.77 5.11 -17.21
C LEU A 56 4.17 5.64 -17.49
N ILE A 57 4.99 5.84 -16.45
CA ILE A 57 6.39 6.28 -16.58
C ILE A 57 7.18 5.29 -17.45
N THR A 58 7.02 3.99 -17.19
CA THR A 58 7.72 2.94 -17.97
C THR A 58 7.24 2.89 -19.42
N SER A 59 5.96 3.13 -19.68
CA SER A 59 5.41 3.22 -21.03
C SER A 59 6.02 4.39 -21.80
N GLN A 60 6.11 5.57 -21.18
CA GLN A 60 6.74 6.75 -21.79
C GLN A 60 8.21 6.51 -22.08
N TYR A 61 8.94 5.92 -21.12
CA TYR A 61 10.34 5.53 -21.32
C TYR A 61 10.52 4.62 -22.52
N ARG A 62 9.66 3.59 -22.66
CA ARG A 62 9.71 2.68 -23.82
C ARG A 62 9.38 3.38 -25.13
N GLN A 63 8.49 4.37 -25.13
CA GLN A 63 8.19 5.14 -26.34
C GLN A 63 9.39 6.00 -26.76
N GLU A 64 10.03 6.70 -25.82
CA GLU A 64 11.22 7.52 -26.12
C GLU A 64 12.43 6.68 -26.54
N LEU A 65 12.58 5.48 -25.96
CA LEU A 65 13.60 4.52 -26.35
C LEU A 65 13.41 4.07 -27.81
N ASN A 66 12.18 3.70 -28.19
CA ASN A 66 11.88 3.28 -29.56
C ASN A 66 12.03 4.42 -30.59
N ASN A 67 11.75 5.65 -30.18
CA ASN A 67 11.91 6.83 -31.03
C ASN A 67 13.36 7.31 -31.13
N GLY A 68 14.29 6.76 -30.33
CA GLY A 68 15.69 7.17 -30.29
C GLY A 68 15.93 8.55 -29.70
N THR A 69 14.92 9.16 -29.06
CA THR A 69 14.97 10.51 -28.46
C THR A 69 15.27 10.47 -26.97
N LEU A 70 15.55 9.29 -26.42
CA LEU A 70 15.72 9.10 -24.98
C LEU A 70 16.89 9.93 -24.45
N ASN A 71 16.56 10.88 -23.59
CA ASN A 71 17.50 11.62 -22.77
C ASN A 71 16.99 11.57 -21.33
N LEU A 72 17.73 10.89 -20.44
CA LEU A 72 17.25 10.63 -19.08
C LEU A 72 16.99 11.91 -18.27
N SER A 73 17.72 13.00 -18.55
CA SER A 73 17.52 14.31 -17.89
C SER A 73 16.20 14.97 -18.32
N ASN A 74 15.91 14.95 -19.62
CA ASN A 74 14.65 15.48 -20.15
C ASN A 74 13.46 14.61 -19.72
N PHE A 75 13.65 13.29 -19.70
CA PHE A 75 12.66 12.33 -19.24
C PHE A 75 12.31 12.57 -17.76
N LYS A 76 13.32 12.74 -16.90
CA LYS A 76 13.14 13.09 -15.49
C LYS A 76 12.37 14.39 -15.31
N ALA A 77 12.79 15.46 -15.99
CA ALA A 77 12.15 16.76 -15.88
C ALA A 77 10.69 16.77 -16.37
N SER A 78 10.37 15.99 -17.41
CA SER A 78 9.06 16.05 -18.08
C SER A 78 8.01 15.14 -17.42
N TYR A 79 8.40 13.92 -17.03
CA TYR A 79 7.44 12.89 -16.60
C TYR A 79 7.57 12.47 -15.14
N ILE A 80 8.71 12.74 -14.51
CA ILE A 80 8.99 12.29 -13.13
C ILE A 80 8.84 13.47 -12.17
N ASP A 81 9.55 14.57 -12.38
CA ASP A 81 9.55 15.71 -11.46
C ASP A 81 8.19 16.44 -11.37
N THR A 82 7.30 16.18 -12.32
CA THR A 82 5.92 16.68 -12.34
C THR A 82 4.95 15.79 -11.57
N ASN A 83 5.34 14.56 -11.19
CA ASN A 83 4.47 13.58 -10.58
C ASN A 83 4.39 13.78 -9.04
N PRO A 84 3.18 13.92 -8.45
CA PRO A 84 3.02 14.18 -7.02
C PRO A 84 3.47 13.03 -6.11
N TYR A 85 3.58 11.81 -6.64
CA TYR A 85 4.03 10.65 -5.88
C TYR A 85 5.55 10.48 -5.88
N VAL A 86 6.31 11.34 -6.58
CA VAL A 86 7.77 11.19 -6.63
C VAL A 86 8.41 11.57 -5.31
N ASP A 87 9.23 10.64 -4.81
CA ASP A 87 10.15 10.91 -3.72
C ASP A 87 11.42 11.55 -4.30
N ALA A 88 11.45 12.89 -4.28
CA ALA A 88 12.56 13.67 -4.82
C ALA A 88 13.90 13.41 -4.09
N ALA A 89 13.87 12.93 -2.85
CA ALA A 89 15.09 12.64 -2.10
C ALA A 89 15.76 11.34 -2.56
N ASN A 90 14.95 10.37 -3.00
CA ASN A 90 15.41 9.04 -3.42
C ASN A 90 15.47 8.87 -4.96
N THR A 91 14.88 9.81 -5.71
CA THR A 91 14.91 9.84 -7.17
C THR A 91 16.13 10.59 -7.68
N LEU A 92 17.15 9.87 -8.13
CA LEU A 92 18.46 10.45 -8.44
C LEU A 92 19.21 9.68 -9.52
N PHE A 93 20.14 10.39 -10.15
CA PHE A 93 21.12 9.81 -11.06
C PHE A 93 22.26 9.21 -10.27
N THR A 94 22.57 7.94 -10.52
CA THR A 94 23.66 7.23 -9.83
C THR A 94 24.43 6.32 -10.77
N THR A 95 25.55 5.81 -10.28
CA THR A 95 26.44 4.88 -10.96
C THR A 95 26.78 3.75 -10.01
N LEU A 96 26.86 2.52 -10.49
CA LEU A 96 27.39 1.41 -9.70
C LEU A 96 28.90 1.37 -9.85
N ASN A 97 29.59 1.22 -8.73
CA ASN A 97 31.04 1.07 -8.69
C ASN A 97 31.38 -0.33 -8.15
N SER A 98 32.19 -1.07 -8.91
CA SER A 98 32.84 -2.29 -8.45
C SER A 98 34.35 -2.17 -8.66
N GLY A 99 35.06 -1.64 -7.66
CA GLY A 99 36.51 -1.43 -7.71
C GLY A 99 36.88 -0.31 -8.68
N THR A 100 37.46 -0.68 -9.83
CA THR A 100 37.85 0.26 -10.90
C THR A 100 36.78 0.36 -12.00
N TYR A 101 35.78 -0.52 -11.98
CA TYR A 101 34.71 -0.53 -12.98
C TYR A 101 33.57 0.37 -12.54
N LEU A 102 33.28 1.39 -13.34
CA LEU A 102 32.18 2.31 -13.14
C LEU A 102 31.16 2.10 -14.26
N THR A 103 29.88 1.94 -13.91
CA THR A 103 28.82 1.83 -14.92
C THR A 103 28.51 3.20 -15.53
N GLN A 104 27.82 3.19 -16.68
CA GLN A 104 27.13 4.41 -17.13
C GLN A 104 26.13 4.87 -16.07
N GLN A 105 25.85 6.18 -16.09
CA GLN A 105 24.87 6.81 -15.22
C GLN A 105 23.47 6.28 -15.57
N PHE A 106 22.72 5.87 -14.55
CA PHE A 106 21.33 5.47 -14.67
C PHE A 106 20.47 6.28 -13.70
N LEU A 107 19.19 6.37 -14.03
CA LEU A 107 18.20 7.08 -13.24
C LEU A 107 17.44 6.11 -12.35
N VAL A 108 17.49 6.32 -11.04
CA VAL A 108 16.61 5.64 -10.08
C VAL A 108 15.39 6.53 -9.88
N VAL A 109 14.20 5.95 -10.07
CA VAL A 109 12.92 6.62 -9.83
C VAL A 109 12.24 5.94 -8.67
N THR A 110 11.88 6.75 -7.66
CA THR A 110 11.18 6.27 -6.47
C THR A 110 9.86 7.01 -6.35
N LEU A 111 8.75 6.26 -6.39
CA LEU A 111 7.45 6.78 -6.01
C LEU A 111 7.13 6.36 -4.58
N LYS A 112 6.50 7.25 -3.82
CA LYS A 112 6.11 7.05 -2.44
C LYS A 112 4.71 7.59 -2.19
N ASN A 113 3.88 6.77 -1.53
CA ASN A 113 2.60 7.17 -0.99
C ASN A 113 2.51 6.65 0.45
N GLU A 114 2.72 7.54 1.42
CA GLU A 114 2.83 7.23 2.85
C GLU A 114 3.86 6.12 3.13
N ASP A 115 3.39 4.93 3.52
CA ASP A 115 4.21 3.76 3.89
C ASP A 115 4.59 2.87 2.70
N GLN A 116 4.04 3.13 1.50
CA GLN A 116 4.32 2.34 0.31
C GLN A 116 5.27 3.04 -0.63
N THR A 117 6.24 2.29 -1.14
CA THR A 117 7.28 2.76 -2.06
C THR A 117 7.44 1.80 -3.22
N VAL A 118 7.53 2.34 -4.43
CA VAL A 118 7.86 1.58 -5.64
C VAL A 118 9.08 2.23 -6.28
N MET A 119 10.04 1.39 -6.70
CA MET A 119 11.28 1.85 -7.30
C MET A 119 11.50 1.17 -8.65
N SER A 120 11.97 1.93 -9.63
CA SER A 120 12.46 1.39 -10.91
C SER A 120 13.75 2.09 -11.34
N ILE A 121 14.49 1.42 -12.20
CA ILE A 121 15.75 1.88 -12.75
C ILE A 121 15.59 2.05 -14.25
N PHE A 122 16.02 3.21 -14.76
CA PHE A 122 16.00 3.57 -16.17
C PHE A 122 17.42 3.84 -16.65
N THR A 123 17.77 3.30 -17.81
CA THR A 123 19.12 3.35 -18.38
C THR A 123 19.10 3.98 -19.76
N GLN A 124 20.27 4.31 -20.30
CA GLN A 124 20.45 4.76 -21.67
C GLN A 124 21.45 3.87 -22.39
#